data_AF-A0A8H5B0B6-F1
#
_entry.id   AF-A0A8H5B0B6-F1
#
_cell.length_a   1.000
_cell.length_b   1.000
_cell.length_c   1.000
_cell.angle_alpha   90.00
_cell.angle_beta   90.00
_cell.angle_gamma   90.00
#
_symmetry.space_group_name_H-M   'P 1'
#
loop_
_entity.id
_entity.type
_entity.pdbx_description
1 polymer ?
#
loop_
_entity_poly.entity_id
_entity_poly.type
_entity_poly.pdbx_seq_one_letter_code
_entity_poly.pdbx_strand_id
1 'polypeptide(L)'
;MEAWLPRNWTGRFLSTGNGGLGGCIQYADMSYGSALGFATVGANNGHNGTSGAAFLKCTRVLADFVFRSIHTNVLVGKELTHRFFGAPHTKSYYLGCSTGGRQGLKSVQDFPEDFDGIVAGAAAADHNHLLARSPHFFLLTGSPNSPSFLTIDQWVNVVHPDVLRQCDEIDGVKDGIIEVPDLCEYDPSGLVCREEEGQQEQNTSCITAEQAKTAKEVYKPLFIFGKFAYPRFQFGAEGAISPLLFGGQVSTITAIRSRSSDTSIRFTLY
;
A
#
# COMPACT_ATOMS: atom_id res chain seq x y z
N MET A 1 -11.38 11.24 -17.05
CA MET A 1 -10.04 11.88 -17.00
C MET A 1 -10.23 13.37 -16.89
N GLU A 2 -9.27 14.05 -16.29
CA GLU A 2 -9.20 15.51 -16.24
C GLU A 2 -7.82 15.98 -16.69
N ALA A 3 -7.78 17.19 -17.25
CA ALA A 3 -6.55 17.87 -17.65
C ALA A 3 -6.56 19.29 -17.09
N TRP A 4 -5.58 19.63 -16.28
CA TRP A 4 -5.40 20.94 -15.68
C TRP A 4 -4.23 21.63 -16.37
N LEU A 5 -4.54 22.64 -17.19
CA LEU A 5 -3.59 23.33 -18.07
C LEU A 5 -3.30 24.73 -17.49
N PRO A 6 -2.15 24.94 -16.83
CA PRO A 6 -1.86 26.18 -16.14
C PRO A 6 -1.52 27.31 -17.12
N ARG A 7 -1.82 28.56 -16.74
CA ARG A 7 -1.43 29.74 -17.55
C ARG A 7 0.09 29.94 -17.60
N ASN A 8 0.79 29.64 -16.51
CA ASN A 8 2.26 29.70 -16.39
C ASN A 8 2.91 28.36 -16.77
N TRP A 9 2.56 27.84 -17.95
CA TRP A 9 3.07 26.54 -18.39
C TRP A 9 4.59 26.57 -18.65
N THR A 10 5.29 25.60 -18.08
CA THR A 10 6.76 25.47 -18.17
C THR A 10 7.22 24.67 -19.38
N GLY A 11 6.29 24.23 -20.24
CA GLY A 11 6.55 23.28 -21.32
C GLY A 11 6.45 21.81 -20.89
N ARG A 12 6.31 21.51 -19.60
CA ARG A 12 6.35 20.13 -19.08
C ARG A 12 4.95 19.52 -18.97
N PHE A 13 4.86 18.21 -19.20
CA PHE A 13 3.65 17.41 -19.01
C PHE A 13 3.79 16.50 -17.79
N LEU A 14 2.70 16.26 -17.05
CA LEU A 14 2.67 15.36 -15.90
C LEU A 14 1.40 14.50 -15.90
N SER A 15 1.55 13.19 -15.68
CA SER A 15 0.41 12.34 -15.28
C SER A 15 0.51 11.97 -13.80
N THR A 16 -0.63 12.01 -13.10
CA THR A 16 -0.78 11.46 -11.75
C THR A 16 -1.29 10.01 -11.80
N GLY A 17 -1.29 9.35 -10.63
CA GLY A 17 -1.79 8.00 -10.44
C GLY A 17 -3.07 7.90 -9.59
N ASN A 18 -3.29 6.70 -9.04
CA ASN A 18 -4.40 6.37 -8.14
C ASN A 18 -3.90 5.70 -6.84
N GLY A 19 -4.81 5.40 -5.92
CA GLY A 19 -4.51 4.70 -4.66
C GLY A 19 -5.42 3.50 -4.41
N GLY A 20 -4.91 2.47 -3.73
CA GLY A 20 -5.64 1.25 -3.39
C GLY A 20 -6.22 0.54 -4.61
N LEU A 21 -7.42 -0.02 -4.48
CA LEU A 21 -8.22 -0.53 -5.60
C LEU A 21 -9.13 0.55 -6.21
N GLY A 22 -8.80 1.83 -5.99
CA GLY A 22 -9.69 2.94 -6.27
C GLY A 22 -9.63 3.45 -7.69
N GLY A 23 -10.75 4.06 -8.08
CA GLY A 23 -10.90 4.89 -9.25
C GLY A 23 -11.00 6.38 -8.92
N CYS A 24 -10.31 6.83 -7.87
CA CYS A 24 -10.32 8.22 -7.45
C CYS A 24 -9.21 8.99 -8.18
N ILE A 25 -9.57 10.09 -8.85
CA ILE A 25 -8.58 11.05 -9.35
C ILE A 25 -7.90 11.70 -8.15
N GLN A 26 -6.57 11.67 -8.11
CA GLN A 26 -5.78 12.30 -7.05
C GLN A 26 -5.68 13.82 -7.28
N TYR A 27 -6.75 14.54 -6.95
CA TYR A 27 -6.83 15.99 -7.16
C TYR A 27 -5.75 16.78 -6.43
N ALA A 28 -5.29 16.32 -5.25
CA ALA A 28 -4.18 16.94 -4.55
C ALA A 28 -2.88 16.90 -5.36
N ASP A 29 -2.57 15.74 -5.95
CA ASP A 29 -1.40 15.57 -6.82
C ASP A 29 -1.53 16.39 -8.11
N MET A 30 -2.75 16.46 -8.68
CA MET A 30 -3.00 17.28 -9.87
C MET A 30 -2.81 18.77 -9.57
N SER A 31 -3.29 19.23 -8.42
CA SER A 31 -3.08 20.59 -7.92
C SER A 31 -1.60 20.88 -7.68
N TYR A 32 -0.87 19.94 -7.09
CA TYR A 32 0.57 20.08 -6.88
C TYR A 32 1.33 20.22 -8.21
N GLY A 33 1.06 19.35 -9.17
CA GLY A 33 1.66 19.41 -10.51
C GLY A 33 1.33 20.70 -11.26
N SER A 34 0.05 21.09 -11.31
CA SER A 34 -0.38 22.26 -12.04
C SER A 34 0.15 23.57 -11.42
N ALA A 35 0.23 23.65 -10.09
CA ALA A 35 0.81 24.80 -9.39
C ALA A 35 2.30 25.01 -9.72
N LEU A 36 3.03 23.92 -10.02
CA LEU A 36 4.43 23.95 -10.48
C LEU A 36 4.56 24.18 -11.99
N GLY A 37 3.46 24.47 -12.69
CA GLY A 37 3.44 24.82 -14.11
C GLY A 37 3.52 23.62 -15.05
N PHE A 38 3.15 22.41 -14.61
CA PHE A 38 2.98 21.25 -15.48
C PHE A 38 1.56 21.22 -16.08
N ALA A 39 1.45 20.89 -17.37
CA ALA A 39 0.19 20.42 -17.93
C ALA A 39 -0.12 19.04 -17.33
N THR A 40 -1.08 18.99 -16.41
CA THR A 40 -1.23 17.86 -15.49
C THR A 40 -2.52 17.10 -15.76
N VAL A 41 -2.45 15.78 -15.87
CA VAL A 41 -3.61 14.92 -16.12
C VAL A 41 -3.80 13.85 -15.05
N GLY A 42 -5.05 13.45 -14.85
CA GLY A 42 -5.43 12.37 -13.94
C GLY A 42 -6.65 11.62 -14.44
N ALA A 43 -6.70 10.31 -14.17
CA ALA A 43 -7.81 9.45 -14.56
C ALA A 43 -8.36 8.64 -13.38
N ASN A 44 -9.60 8.19 -13.51
CA ASN A 44 -10.32 7.43 -12.49
C ASN A 44 -10.06 5.91 -12.60
N ASN A 45 -8.95 5.49 -13.20
CA ASN A 45 -8.55 4.07 -13.25
C ASN A 45 -9.57 3.10 -13.88
N GLY A 46 -10.56 3.61 -14.62
CA GLY A 46 -11.60 2.80 -15.26
C GLY A 46 -12.89 2.58 -14.45
N HIS A 47 -13.00 3.08 -13.22
CA HIS A 47 -14.24 3.00 -12.43
C HIS A 47 -14.36 4.14 -11.40
N ASN A 48 -15.44 4.18 -10.63
CA ASN A 48 -15.62 5.16 -9.55
C ASN A 48 -15.61 4.47 -8.19
N GLY A 49 -15.17 5.21 -7.16
CA GLY A 49 -15.10 4.73 -5.78
C GLY A 49 -13.85 3.91 -5.47
N THR A 50 -13.77 3.44 -4.23
CA THR A 50 -12.58 2.76 -3.67
C THR A 50 -12.66 1.24 -3.69
N SER A 51 -13.82 0.69 -4.09
CA SER A 51 -14.08 -0.75 -4.09
C SER A 51 -13.70 -1.40 -5.42
N GLY A 52 -13.08 -2.58 -5.34
CA GLY A 52 -12.82 -3.44 -6.50
C GLY A 52 -14.05 -4.17 -7.06
N ALA A 53 -15.26 -3.89 -6.56
CA ALA A 53 -16.50 -4.51 -7.06
C ALA A 53 -16.72 -4.30 -8.57
N ALA A 54 -16.22 -3.19 -9.13
CA ALA A 54 -16.29 -2.89 -10.55
C ALA A 54 -15.49 -3.88 -11.44
N PHE A 55 -14.55 -4.63 -10.86
CA PHE A 55 -13.78 -5.66 -11.57
C PHE A 55 -14.60 -6.94 -11.81
N LEU A 56 -15.64 -7.18 -11.00
CA LEU A 56 -16.40 -8.42 -11.04
C LEU A 56 -17.04 -8.62 -12.42
N LYS A 57 -16.67 -9.72 -13.09
CA LYS A 57 -17.15 -10.09 -14.43
C LYS A 57 -16.91 -9.01 -15.51
N CYS A 58 -16.00 -8.06 -15.27
CA CYS A 58 -15.68 -7.00 -16.22
C CYS A 58 -14.17 -6.88 -16.44
N THR A 59 -13.64 -7.74 -17.32
CA THR A 59 -12.20 -7.77 -17.65
C THR A 59 -11.71 -6.47 -18.29
N ARG A 60 -12.61 -5.70 -18.93
CA ARG A 60 -12.28 -4.38 -19.51
C ARG A 60 -11.92 -3.35 -18.44
N VAL A 61 -12.71 -3.27 -17.36
CA VAL A 61 -12.43 -2.36 -16.23
C VAL A 61 -11.17 -2.80 -15.51
N LEU A 62 -10.94 -4.11 -15.37
CA LEU A 62 -9.69 -4.63 -14.82
C LEU A 62 -8.48 -4.24 -15.69
N ALA A 63 -8.59 -4.31 -17.02
CA ALA A 63 -7.52 -3.86 -17.93
C ALA A 63 -7.24 -2.35 -17.80
N ASP A 64 -8.29 -1.54 -17.59
CA ASP A 64 -8.14 -0.11 -17.30
C ASP A 64 -7.37 0.12 -16.01
N PHE A 65 -7.72 -0.60 -14.94
CA PHE A 65 -7.01 -0.57 -13.65
C PHE A 65 -5.55 -1.01 -13.76
N VAL A 66 -5.28 -2.08 -14.50
CA VAL A 66 -3.93 -2.66 -14.58
C VAL A 66 -2.99 -1.73 -15.34
N PHE A 67 -3.41 -1.19 -16.49
CA PHE A 67 -2.50 -0.38 -17.31
C PHE A 67 -3.21 0.66 -18.21
N ARG A 68 -4.36 0.32 -18.79
CA ARG A 68 -4.89 1.06 -19.94
C ARG A 68 -5.38 2.45 -19.57
N SER A 69 -5.88 2.66 -18.35
CA SER A 69 -6.37 3.97 -17.92
C SER A 69 -5.27 5.02 -17.90
N ILE A 70 -4.09 4.67 -17.34
CA ILE A 70 -2.96 5.60 -17.25
C ILE A 70 -2.37 5.85 -18.64
N HIS A 71 -2.10 4.81 -19.43
CA HIS A 71 -1.56 4.97 -20.77
C HIS A 71 -2.48 5.84 -21.67
N THR A 72 -3.79 5.57 -21.66
CA THR A 72 -4.76 6.36 -22.42
C THR A 72 -4.81 7.82 -21.94
N ASN A 73 -4.75 8.05 -20.62
CA ASN A 73 -4.71 9.37 -20.01
C ASN A 73 -3.50 10.18 -20.48
N VAL A 74 -2.34 9.52 -20.63
CA VAL A 74 -1.11 10.13 -21.14
C VAL A 74 -1.26 10.51 -22.60
N LEU A 75 -1.67 9.58 -23.47
CA LEU A 75 -1.81 9.85 -24.90
C LEU A 75 -2.77 11.02 -25.18
N VAL A 76 -3.96 10.99 -24.57
CA VAL A 76 -4.95 12.05 -24.73
C VAL A 76 -4.46 13.35 -24.07
N GLY A 77 -3.81 13.28 -22.91
CA GLY A 77 -3.27 14.43 -22.21
C GLY A 77 -2.20 15.18 -22.99
N LYS A 78 -1.27 14.44 -23.62
CA LYS A 78 -0.21 15.02 -24.48
C LYS A 78 -0.82 15.75 -25.67
N GLU A 79 -1.82 15.16 -26.32
CA GLU A 79 -2.53 15.78 -27.44
C GLU A 79 -3.29 17.04 -27.02
N LEU A 80 -4.02 17.00 -25.89
CA LEU A 80 -4.72 18.17 -25.35
C LEU A 80 -3.74 19.31 -25.02
N THR A 81 -2.60 18.97 -24.42
CA THR A 81 -1.53 19.92 -24.10
C THR A 81 -1.00 20.59 -25.36
N HIS A 82 -0.69 19.80 -26.40
CA HIS A 82 -0.20 20.30 -27.68
C HIS A 82 -1.20 21.28 -28.32
N ARG A 83 -2.47 20.91 -28.39
CA ARG A 83 -3.53 21.75 -28.98
C ARG A 83 -3.77 23.04 -28.21
N PHE A 84 -3.74 22.98 -26.89
CA PHE A 84 -4.05 24.14 -26.06
C PHE A 84 -2.94 25.19 -26.07
N PHE A 85 -1.68 24.77 -25.97
CA PHE A 85 -0.54 25.70 -25.95
C PHE A 85 0.04 26.00 -27.34
N GLY A 86 -0.41 25.29 -28.38
CA GLY A 86 0.10 25.45 -29.74
C GLY A 86 1.54 24.96 -29.94
N ALA A 87 2.08 24.21 -28.97
CA ALA A 87 3.44 23.67 -28.99
C ALA A 87 3.47 22.31 -28.27
N PRO A 88 4.30 21.34 -28.73
CA PRO A 88 4.47 20.09 -28.01
C PRO A 88 5.10 20.33 -26.64
N HIS A 89 4.85 19.42 -25.70
CA HIS A 89 5.58 19.43 -24.44
C HIS A 89 7.09 19.21 -24.69
N THR A 90 7.94 19.72 -23.79
CA THR A 90 9.39 19.48 -23.85
C THR A 90 9.77 18.14 -23.23
N LYS A 91 9.20 17.83 -22.06
CA LYS A 91 9.42 16.60 -21.29
C LYS A 91 8.14 16.13 -20.61
N SER A 92 8.02 14.82 -20.47
CA SER A 92 6.87 14.13 -19.90
C SER A 92 7.23 13.42 -18.60
N TYR A 93 6.42 13.62 -17.56
CA TYR A 93 6.71 13.12 -16.22
C TYR A 93 5.54 12.31 -15.65
N TYR A 94 5.85 11.43 -14.70
CA TYR A 94 4.88 10.72 -13.89
C TYR A 94 5.15 10.93 -12.40
N LEU A 95 4.09 11.11 -11.61
CA LEU A 95 4.14 11.16 -10.15
C LEU A 95 3.04 10.26 -9.56
N GLY A 96 3.43 9.28 -8.76
CA GLY A 96 2.46 8.41 -8.07
C GLY A 96 3.06 7.65 -6.89
N CYS A 97 2.20 7.34 -5.91
CA CYS A 97 2.54 6.58 -4.71
C CYS A 97 1.56 5.42 -4.51
N SER A 98 1.96 4.33 -3.83
CA SER A 98 1.13 3.14 -3.60
C SER A 98 0.73 2.46 -4.92
N THR A 99 -0.57 2.35 -5.22
CA THR A 99 -1.04 1.91 -6.55
C THR A 99 -0.50 2.80 -7.67
N GLY A 100 -0.31 4.10 -7.42
CA GLY A 100 0.39 5.01 -8.33
C GLY A 100 1.84 4.60 -8.56
N GLY A 101 2.56 4.15 -7.53
CA GLY A 101 3.91 3.62 -7.70
C GLY A 101 3.91 2.38 -8.62
N ARG A 102 2.94 1.47 -8.45
CA ARG A 102 2.75 0.33 -9.36
C ARG A 102 2.48 0.79 -10.79
N GLN A 103 1.59 1.77 -10.97
CA GLN A 103 1.25 2.33 -12.28
C GLN A 103 2.47 2.96 -12.97
N GLY A 104 3.28 3.72 -12.24
CA GLY A 104 4.54 4.27 -12.75
C GLY A 104 5.51 3.19 -13.22
N LEU A 105 5.73 2.14 -12.41
CA LEU A 105 6.56 1.00 -12.81
C LEU A 105 5.97 0.20 -13.99
N LYS A 106 4.64 0.08 -14.08
CA LYS A 106 3.97 -0.51 -15.23
C LYS A 106 4.23 0.31 -16.50
N SER A 107 4.23 1.64 -16.42
CA SER A 107 4.64 2.49 -17.55
C SER A 107 6.11 2.27 -17.93
N VAL A 108 7.04 2.13 -16.98
CA VAL A 108 8.45 1.78 -17.31
C VAL A 108 8.52 0.48 -18.12
N GLN A 109 7.79 -0.54 -17.70
CA GLN A 109 7.88 -1.89 -18.26
C GLN A 109 7.18 -2.03 -19.62
N ASP A 110 5.96 -1.51 -19.74
CA ASP A 110 5.08 -1.79 -20.87
C ASP A 110 4.95 -0.59 -21.83
N PHE A 111 5.22 0.63 -21.36
CA PHE A 111 5.03 1.89 -22.11
C PHE A 111 6.23 2.84 -21.93
N PRO A 112 7.45 2.42 -22.28
CA PRO A 112 8.67 3.17 -21.98
C PRO A 112 8.71 4.58 -22.61
N GLU A 113 7.93 4.82 -23.66
CA GLU A 113 7.82 6.12 -24.35
C GLU A 113 6.82 7.09 -23.71
N ASP A 114 6.07 6.65 -22.68
CA ASP A 114 5.08 7.50 -22.03
C ASP A 114 5.74 8.63 -21.24
N PHE A 115 6.91 8.41 -20.62
CA PHE A 115 7.52 9.39 -19.72
C PHE A 115 9.06 9.44 -19.85
N ASP A 116 9.61 10.64 -19.75
CA ASP A 116 11.05 10.88 -19.60
C ASP A 116 11.54 10.73 -18.15
N GLY A 117 10.65 10.92 -17.16
CA GLY A 117 10.99 10.83 -15.74
C GLY A 117 9.80 10.36 -14.89
N ILE A 118 10.06 9.43 -13.97
CA ILE A 118 9.01 8.77 -13.17
C ILE A 118 9.40 8.81 -11.69
N VAL A 119 8.48 9.31 -10.85
CA VAL A 119 8.54 9.21 -9.39
C VAL A 119 7.52 8.17 -8.95
N ALA A 120 8.00 7.01 -8.49
CA ALA A 120 7.19 5.88 -8.06
C ALA A 120 7.43 5.57 -6.57
N GLY A 121 6.59 6.11 -5.69
CA GLY A 121 6.67 5.91 -4.24
C GLY A 121 5.92 4.67 -3.76
N ALA A 122 6.45 3.98 -2.74
CA ALA A 122 5.81 2.85 -2.04
C ALA A 122 5.06 1.89 -2.98
N ALA A 123 5.71 1.48 -4.06
CA ALA A 123 5.03 0.87 -5.20
C ALA A 123 4.40 -0.48 -4.87
N ALA A 124 3.10 -0.64 -5.15
CA ALA A 124 2.37 -1.90 -5.05
C ALA A 124 2.70 -2.85 -6.23
N ALA A 125 3.98 -3.01 -6.55
CA ALA A 125 4.50 -3.62 -7.78
C ALA A 125 4.20 -5.12 -7.87
N ASP A 126 4.54 -5.87 -6.82
CA ASP A 126 4.20 -7.29 -6.69
C ASP A 126 2.76 -7.44 -6.17
N HIS A 127 1.81 -6.99 -6.99
CA HIS A 127 0.43 -6.73 -6.58
C HIS A 127 -0.28 -8.00 -6.10
N ASN A 128 -0.10 -9.12 -6.80
CA ASN A 128 -0.78 -10.37 -6.46
C ASN A 128 -0.33 -10.91 -5.10
N HIS A 129 0.99 -10.92 -4.83
CA HIS A 129 1.49 -11.37 -3.53
C HIS A 129 1.20 -10.37 -2.41
N LEU A 130 1.19 -9.06 -2.68
CA LEU A 130 0.72 -8.05 -1.74
C LEU A 130 -0.75 -8.26 -1.35
N LEU A 131 -1.61 -8.54 -2.35
CA LEU A 131 -3.02 -8.87 -2.11
C LEU A 131 -3.22 -10.18 -1.36
N ALA A 132 -2.31 -11.15 -1.51
CA ALA A 132 -2.30 -12.40 -0.76
C ALA A 132 -1.80 -12.20 0.69
N ARG A 133 -0.85 -11.29 0.90
CA ARG A 133 -0.29 -10.97 2.23
C ARG A 133 -1.30 -10.27 3.14
N SER A 134 -2.08 -9.35 2.59
CA SER A 134 -3.04 -8.55 3.37
C SER A 134 -4.05 -9.39 4.19
N PRO A 135 -4.78 -10.38 3.61
CA PRO A 135 -5.69 -11.24 4.38
C PRO A 135 -4.96 -12.27 5.24
N HIS A 136 -3.70 -12.60 4.92
CA HIS A 136 -2.91 -13.54 5.72
C HIS A 136 -2.69 -13.02 7.14
N PHE A 137 -2.54 -11.70 7.33
CA PHE A 137 -2.46 -11.11 8.67
C PHE A 137 -3.69 -11.40 9.53
N PHE A 138 -4.89 -11.36 8.96
CA PHE A 138 -6.11 -11.73 9.69
C PHE A 138 -6.10 -13.21 10.13
N LEU A 139 -5.48 -14.11 9.36
CA LEU A 139 -5.32 -15.51 9.77
C LEU A 139 -4.36 -15.67 10.96
N LEU A 140 -3.42 -14.73 11.14
CA LEU A 140 -2.50 -14.72 12.29
C LEU A 140 -3.16 -14.08 13.52
N THR A 141 -3.71 -12.86 13.35
CA THR A 141 -4.27 -12.09 14.47
C THR A 141 -5.63 -12.60 14.93
N GLY A 142 -6.41 -13.20 14.02
CA GLY A 142 -7.81 -13.53 14.28
C GLY A 142 -8.70 -12.28 14.43
N SER A 143 -9.93 -12.52 14.88
CA SER A 143 -10.89 -11.47 15.26
C SER A 143 -10.56 -10.88 16.62
N PRO A 144 -11.13 -9.72 17.03
CA PRO A 144 -10.85 -9.09 18.33
C PRO A 144 -11.07 -9.97 19.57
N ASN A 145 -11.86 -11.04 19.45
CA ASN A 145 -12.13 -11.99 20.53
C ASN A 145 -11.14 -13.17 20.56
N SER A 146 -10.15 -13.18 19.66
CA SER A 146 -9.19 -14.29 19.54
C SER A 146 -8.05 -14.09 20.54
N PRO A 147 -7.55 -15.15 21.19
CA PRO A 147 -6.43 -15.03 22.13
C PRO A 147 -5.12 -14.59 21.45
N SER A 148 -5.02 -14.77 20.13
CA SER A 148 -3.92 -14.33 19.28
C SER A 148 -3.99 -12.85 18.89
N PHE A 149 -5.11 -12.16 19.17
CA PHE A 149 -5.34 -10.78 18.76
C PHE A 149 -4.61 -9.81 19.69
N LEU A 150 -3.92 -8.83 19.11
CA LEU A 150 -3.38 -7.68 19.82
C LEU A 150 -4.23 -6.46 19.49
N THR A 151 -4.62 -5.70 20.51
CA THR A 151 -5.30 -4.42 20.30
C THR A 151 -4.35 -3.41 19.66
N ILE A 152 -4.90 -2.37 19.03
CA ILE A 152 -4.09 -1.26 18.51
C ILE A 152 -3.26 -0.63 19.64
N ASP A 153 -3.84 -0.53 20.83
CA ASP A 153 -3.16 -0.03 22.03
C ASP A 153 -1.95 -0.91 22.40
N GLN A 154 -2.09 -2.24 22.38
CA GLN A 154 -0.97 -3.14 22.62
C GLN A 154 0.12 -3.02 21.54
N TRP A 155 -0.25 -2.87 20.27
CA TRP A 155 0.73 -2.63 19.21
C TRP A 155 1.52 -1.33 19.40
N VAL A 156 0.83 -0.24 19.76
CA VAL A 156 1.42 1.10 19.83
C VAL A 156 2.14 1.37 21.15
N ASN A 157 1.60 0.88 22.26
CA ASN A 157 2.07 1.23 23.61
C ASN A 157 2.84 0.10 24.30
N VAL A 158 2.87 -1.12 23.73
CA VAL A 158 3.64 -2.25 24.27
C VAL A 158 4.66 -2.77 23.28
N VAL A 159 4.22 -3.15 22.08
CA VAL A 159 5.12 -3.75 21.07
C VAL A 159 6.07 -2.70 20.47
N HIS A 160 5.55 -1.56 20.00
CA HIS A 160 6.38 -0.54 19.36
C HIS A 160 7.50 0.02 20.27
N PRO A 161 7.25 0.35 21.55
CA PRO A 161 8.33 0.80 22.44
C PRO A 161 9.40 -0.27 22.66
N ASP A 162 9.03 -1.55 22.71
CA ASP A 162 10.01 -2.64 22.84
C ASP A 162 10.78 -2.90 21.54
N VAL A 163 10.12 -2.73 20.38
CA VAL A 163 10.79 -2.69 19.07
C VAL A 163 11.86 -1.60 19.05
N LEU A 164 11.52 -0.36 19.43
CA LEU A 164 12.49 0.73 19.50
C LEU A 164 13.59 0.44 20.52
N ARG A 165 13.26 -0.08 21.71
CA ARG A 165 14.26 -0.48 22.71
C ARG A 165 15.30 -1.46 22.16
N GLN A 166 14.89 -2.35 21.25
CA GLN A 166 15.78 -3.34 20.64
C GLN A 166 16.51 -2.83 19.40
N CYS A 167 15.93 -1.86 18.67
CA CYS A 167 16.35 -1.56 17.30
C CYS A 167 16.68 -0.11 16.95
N ASP A 168 16.29 0.87 17.78
CA ASP A 168 16.56 2.32 17.56
C ASP A 168 18.07 2.58 17.44
N GLU A 169 18.85 2.20 18.46
CA GLU A 169 20.28 2.51 18.52
C GLU A 169 21.18 1.66 17.58
N ILE A 170 20.61 0.84 16.69
CA ILE A 170 21.39 0.02 15.74
C ILE A 170 22.17 0.89 14.75
N ASP A 171 21.63 2.05 14.37
CA ASP A 171 22.30 3.02 13.51
C ASP A 171 23.26 3.96 14.27
N GLY A 172 23.35 3.81 15.59
CA GLY A 172 24.22 4.60 16.46
C GLY A 172 23.59 5.89 17.00
N VAL A 173 22.31 6.15 16.73
CA VAL A 173 21.55 7.27 17.27
C VAL A 173 20.32 6.74 18.01
N LYS A 174 20.00 7.34 19.16
CA LYS A 174 18.78 7.01 19.92
C LYS A 174 17.79 8.16 19.77
N ASP A 175 17.00 8.13 18.71
CA ASP A 175 16.05 9.20 18.36
C ASP A 175 14.62 8.70 18.12
N GLY A 176 14.38 7.40 18.33
CA GLY A 176 13.09 6.76 18.12
C GLY A 176 12.80 6.44 16.65
N ILE A 177 13.83 6.42 15.80
CA ILE A 177 13.76 6.08 14.38
C ILE A 177 14.58 4.80 14.16
N ILE A 178 14.10 3.94 13.27
CA ILE A 178 14.87 2.77 12.84
C ILE A 178 15.36 3.07 11.42
N GLU A 179 16.57 3.62 11.29
CA GLU A 179 17.11 4.04 9.99
C GLU A 179 17.49 2.84 9.12
N VAL A 180 17.89 1.72 9.75
CA VAL A 180 18.31 0.48 9.06
C VAL A 180 17.49 -0.72 9.54
N PRO A 181 16.18 -0.81 9.19
CA PRO A 181 15.28 -1.84 9.71
C PRO A 181 15.66 -3.27 9.31
N ASP A 182 16.51 -3.44 8.30
CA ASP A 182 17.02 -4.76 7.89
C ASP A 182 17.96 -5.38 8.93
N LEU A 183 18.66 -4.56 9.73
CA LEU A 183 19.56 -5.02 10.79
C LEU A 183 18.83 -5.31 12.11
N CYS A 184 17.57 -4.91 12.23
CA CYS A 184 16.75 -5.19 13.41
C CYS A 184 16.34 -6.67 13.43
N GLU A 185 16.68 -7.35 14.54
CA GLU A 185 16.25 -8.71 14.86
C GLU A 185 15.38 -8.69 16.12
N TYR A 186 14.13 -8.25 15.95
CA TYR A 186 13.19 -8.14 17.06
C TYR A 186 12.75 -9.50 17.63
N ASP A 187 12.77 -9.64 18.96
CA ASP A 187 12.17 -10.78 19.67
C ASP A 187 11.20 -10.32 20.77
N PRO A 188 9.88 -10.61 20.66
CA PRO A 188 8.87 -10.21 21.64
C PRO A 188 8.83 -11.10 22.89
N SER A 189 9.73 -12.07 23.03
CA SER A 189 9.72 -13.03 24.14
C SER A 189 9.84 -12.35 25.52
N GLY A 190 10.55 -11.22 25.59
CA GLY A 190 10.69 -10.40 26.79
C GLY A 190 9.45 -9.61 27.19
N LEU A 191 8.44 -9.51 26.32
CA LEU A 191 7.16 -8.83 26.60
C LEU A 191 6.09 -9.73 27.23
N VAL A 192 6.36 -11.04 27.36
CA VAL A 192 5.38 -11.97 27.92
C VAL A 192 5.17 -11.69 29.41
N CYS A 193 3.93 -11.49 29.82
CA CYS A 193 3.56 -11.21 31.21
C CYS A 193 4.09 -12.29 32.16
N ARG A 194 4.64 -11.89 33.32
CA ARG A 194 5.07 -12.82 34.38
C ARG A 194 3.86 -13.31 35.18
N GLU A 195 3.95 -14.53 35.72
CA GLU A 195 2.84 -15.15 36.48
C GLU A 195 2.36 -14.30 37.68
N GLU A 196 3.24 -13.53 38.30
CA GLU A 196 2.90 -12.61 39.41
C GLU A 196 2.12 -11.37 38.96
N GLU A 197 2.20 -11.00 37.68
CA GLU A 197 1.43 -9.90 37.06
C GLU A 197 0.03 -10.37 36.60
N GLY A 198 -0.21 -11.69 36.62
CA GLY A 198 -1.43 -12.36 36.14
C GLY A 198 -2.68 -12.23 37.01
N GLN A 199 -2.67 -11.34 38.02
CA GLN A 199 -3.84 -11.09 38.90
C GLN A 199 -4.46 -9.70 38.75
N GLN A 200 -3.99 -8.87 37.81
CA GLN A 200 -4.61 -7.57 37.54
C GLN A 200 -5.02 -7.47 36.07
N GLU A 201 -6.32 -7.54 35.83
CA GLU A 201 -7.03 -7.48 34.53
C GLU A 201 -6.75 -6.21 33.68
N GLN A 202 -5.75 -5.38 34.00
CA GLN A 202 -5.50 -4.09 33.35
C GLN A 202 -4.01 -3.71 33.26
N ASN A 203 -3.07 -4.66 33.34
CA ASN A 203 -1.67 -4.32 33.08
C ASN A 203 -1.44 -4.12 31.57
N THR A 204 -1.38 -2.86 31.16
CA THR A 204 -1.13 -2.40 29.78
C THR A 204 0.35 -2.48 29.38
N SER A 205 1.20 -3.18 30.15
CA SER A 205 2.67 -3.17 29.97
C SER A 205 3.25 -4.46 29.38
N CYS A 206 2.45 -5.52 29.21
CA CYS A 206 2.90 -6.82 28.72
C CYS A 206 1.82 -7.48 27.83
N ILE A 207 2.19 -8.54 27.11
CA ILE A 207 1.29 -9.31 26.24
C ILE A 207 1.29 -10.79 26.63
N THR A 208 0.28 -11.55 26.21
CA THR A 208 0.23 -12.99 26.45
C THR A 208 1.27 -13.73 25.59
N ALA A 209 1.61 -14.97 25.95
CA ALA A 209 2.50 -15.80 25.14
C ALA A 209 1.97 -16.03 23.71
N GLU A 210 0.65 -16.17 23.55
CA GLU A 210 0.03 -16.33 22.23
C GLU A 210 0.08 -15.03 21.42
N GLN A 211 -0.11 -13.87 22.07
CA GLN A 211 0.07 -12.56 21.43
C GLN A 211 1.53 -12.32 21.02
N ALA A 212 2.50 -12.65 21.86
CA ALA A 212 3.92 -12.55 21.50
C ALA A 212 4.29 -13.43 20.31
N LYS A 213 3.72 -14.64 20.25
CA LYS A 213 3.85 -15.53 19.09
C LYS A 213 3.23 -14.91 17.83
N THR A 214 2.01 -14.35 17.91
CA THR A 214 1.40 -13.62 16.78
C THR A 214 2.28 -12.49 16.31
N ALA A 215 2.78 -11.64 17.23
CA ALA A 215 3.64 -10.52 16.89
C ALA A 215 4.88 -11.00 16.12
N LYS A 216 5.50 -12.09 16.58
CA LYS A 216 6.64 -12.72 15.89
C LYS A 216 6.28 -13.24 14.49
N GLU A 217 5.12 -13.87 14.32
CA GLU A 217 4.68 -14.38 13.00
C GLU A 217 4.35 -13.26 12.01
N VAL A 218 3.79 -12.14 12.48
CA VAL A 218 3.51 -10.95 11.64
C VAL A 218 4.77 -10.40 10.97
N TYR A 219 5.92 -10.48 11.65
CA TYR A 219 7.22 -10.06 11.10
C TYR A 219 7.96 -11.15 10.32
N LYS A 220 7.32 -12.28 9.98
CA LYS A 220 7.90 -13.28 9.08
C LYS A 220 7.49 -13.07 7.62
N PRO A 221 8.34 -13.42 6.65
CA PRO A 221 7.96 -13.45 5.24
C PRO A 221 6.81 -14.43 4.98
N LEU A 222 6.03 -14.18 3.93
CA LEU A 222 4.97 -15.08 3.48
C LEU A 222 5.56 -16.14 2.53
N PHE A 223 5.25 -17.39 2.82
CA PHE A 223 5.47 -18.51 1.90
C PHE A 223 4.12 -19.12 1.48
N ILE A 224 3.97 -19.44 0.20
CA ILE A 224 2.80 -20.12 -0.36
C ILE A 224 3.28 -21.42 -1.02
N PHE A 225 2.78 -22.56 -0.55
CA PHE A 225 3.21 -23.90 -0.99
C PHE A 225 4.74 -24.10 -0.94
N GLY A 226 5.38 -23.59 0.13
CA GLY A 226 6.83 -23.69 0.34
C GLY A 226 7.68 -22.75 -0.52
N LYS A 227 7.07 -21.90 -1.37
CA LYS A 227 7.77 -20.89 -2.17
C LYS A 227 7.62 -19.51 -1.55
N PHE A 228 8.68 -18.71 -1.60
CA PHE A 228 8.63 -17.31 -1.18
C PHE A 228 7.55 -16.57 -1.98
N ALA A 229 6.69 -15.81 -1.29
CA ALA A 229 5.64 -15.02 -1.90
C ALA A 229 5.79 -13.53 -1.60
N TYR A 230 6.02 -13.15 -0.34
CA TYR A 230 6.14 -11.73 0.03
C TYR A 230 7.12 -11.53 1.18
N PRO A 231 7.92 -10.45 1.20
CA PRO A 231 8.85 -10.18 2.28
C PRO A 231 8.14 -9.99 3.64
N ARG A 232 8.93 -9.97 4.71
CA ARG A 232 8.44 -9.59 6.03
C ARG A 232 7.94 -8.15 6.03
N PHE A 233 7.06 -7.84 6.96
CA PHE A 233 6.76 -6.46 7.30
C PHE A 233 7.95 -5.86 8.09
N GLN A 234 8.33 -4.63 7.78
CA GLN A 234 9.40 -3.93 8.50
C GLN A 234 8.95 -3.47 9.89
N PHE A 235 9.88 -3.47 10.84
CA PHE A 235 9.66 -2.97 12.20
C PHE A 235 9.52 -1.44 12.23
N GLY A 236 8.86 -0.91 13.26
CA GLY A 236 8.73 0.53 13.51
C GLY A 236 7.49 1.17 12.87
N ALA A 237 6.73 0.42 12.07
CA ALA A 237 5.52 0.90 11.41
C ALA A 237 4.22 0.45 12.10
N GLU A 238 4.29 -0.05 13.34
CA GLU A 238 3.18 -0.64 14.09
C GLU A 238 2.00 0.33 14.21
N GLY A 239 2.26 1.59 14.56
CA GLY A 239 1.19 2.58 14.74
C GLY A 239 0.42 2.92 13.48
N ALA A 240 1.11 2.96 12.32
CA ALA A 240 0.48 3.23 11.04
C ALA A 240 -0.26 2.01 10.48
N ILE A 241 0.30 0.81 10.66
CA ILE A 241 -0.19 -0.39 9.99
C ILE A 241 -1.26 -1.14 10.78
N SER A 242 -1.20 -1.11 12.13
CA SER A 242 -2.07 -1.93 12.97
C SER A 242 -3.55 -1.65 12.71
N PRO A 243 -4.01 -0.40 12.54
CA PRO A 243 -5.40 -0.12 12.19
C PRO A 243 -5.81 -0.67 10.81
N LEU A 244 -4.86 -0.80 9.87
CA LEU A 244 -5.12 -1.18 8.48
C LEU A 244 -5.08 -2.70 8.25
N LEU A 245 -4.11 -3.39 8.86
CA LEU A 245 -3.83 -4.81 8.58
C LEU A 245 -4.00 -5.72 9.79
N PHE A 246 -3.88 -5.20 11.02
CA PHE A 246 -3.93 -6.00 12.25
C PHE A 246 -5.20 -5.75 13.08
N GLY A 247 -6.11 -4.90 12.62
CA GLY A 247 -7.32 -4.48 13.33
C GLY A 247 -8.43 -5.54 13.48
N GLY A 248 -8.12 -6.82 13.27
CA GLY A 248 -9.06 -7.92 13.50
C GLY A 248 -10.20 -8.00 12.48
N GLN A 249 -10.01 -7.42 11.30
CA GLN A 249 -10.91 -7.53 10.16
C GLN A 249 -10.13 -7.95 8.92
N VAL A 250 -10.79 -8.71 8.04
CA VAL A 250 -10.22 -8.99 6.72
C VAL A 250 -10.09 -7.67 5.96
N SER A 251 -8.88 -7.35 5.52
CA SER A 251 -8.61 -6.11 4.79
C SER A 251 -9.56 -5.96 3.60
N THR A 252 -10.16 -4.77 3.47
CA THR A 252 -11.05 -4.41 2.35
C THR A 252 -10.32 -4.35 1.01
N ILE A 253 -8.97 -4.32 1.04
CA ILE A 253 -8.09 -4.48 -0.13
C ILE A 253 -8.31 -5.84 -0.83
N THR A 254 -8.88 -6.84 -0.15
CA THR A 254 -9.07 -8.20 -0.70
C THR A 254 -10.54 -8.63 -0.75
N ALA A 255 -11.46 -7.86 -0.19
CA ALA A 255 -12.87 -8.27 -0.05
C ALA A 255 -13.69 -8.07 -1.35
N ILE A 256 -13.57 -8.99 -2.31
CA ILE A 256 -14.65 -9.23 -3.28
C ILE A 256 -15.67 -10.13 -2.57
N ARG A 257 -16.71 -9.51 -1.98
CA ARG A 257 -17.79 -10.25 -1.32
C ARG A 257 -18.62 -10.99 -2.37
N SER A 258 -18.30 -12.26 -2.62
CA SER A 258 -19.19 -13.18 -3.34
C SER A 258 -20.42 -13.45 -2.45
N ARG A 259 -21.56 -12.84 -2.77
CA ARG A 259 -22.88 -13.37 -2.36
C ARG A 259 -23.34 -14.36 -3.42
N SER A 260 -22.77 -15.55 -3.44
CA SER A 260 -23.44 -16.73 -4.00
C SER A 260 -22.92 -17.97 -3.31
N SER A 261 -23.83 -18.87 -2.95
CA SER A 261 -23.65 -20.14 -2.26
C SER A 261 -22.88 -21.20 -3.07
N ASP A 262 -21.89 -20.79 -3.87
CA ASP A 262 -21.11 -21.70 -4.71
C ASP A 262 -19.62 -21.57 -4.40
N THR A 263 -19.05 -22.69 -3.97
CA THR A 263 -17.76 -22.78 -3.29
C THR A 263 -16.67 -22.99 -4.33
N SER A 264 -16.23 -21.93 -5.01
CA SER A 264 -14.86 -21.86 -5.58
C SER A 264 -14.54 -20.47 -6.13
N ILE A 265 -13.76 -19.67 -5.39
CA ILE A 265 -12.97 -18.60 -5.99
C ILE A 265 -11.59 -19.19 -6.27
N ARG A 266 -11.37 -19.63 -7.51
CA ARG A 266 -10.03 -19.99 -7.99
C ARG A 266 -9.31 -18.72 -8.43
N PHE A 267 -8.26 -18.34 -7.71
CA PHE A 267 -7.25 -17.44 -8.24
C PHE A 267 -6.35 -18.25 -9.17
N THR A 268 -6.57 -18.15 -10.48
CA THR A 268 -5.64 -18.71 -11.46
C THR A 268 -4.47 -17.73 -11.59
N LEU A 269 -3.33 -18.12 -11.02
CA LEU A 269 -2.04 -17.50 -11.33
C LEU A 269 -1.70 -17.91 -12.78
N TYR A 270 -1.56 -16.93 -13.67
CA TYR A 270 -0.84 -17.11 -14.95
C TYR A 270 0.58 -16.60 -14.77
#